data_AF-A0A545UPU0-F1
#
_entry.id   AF-A0A545UPU0-F1
#
_cell.length_a   1.000
_cell.length_b   1.000
_cell.length_c   1.000
_cell.angle_alpha   90.00
_cell.angle_beta   90.00
_cell.angle_gamma   90.00
#
_symmetry.space_group_name_H-M   'P 1'
#
loop_
_entity.id
_entity.type
_entity.pdbx_description
1 polymer ?
#
loop_
_entity_poly.entity_id
_entity_poly.type
_entity_poly.pdbx_seq_one_letter_code
_entity_poly.pdbx_strand_id
1 'polypeptide(L)'
;MRPRGSDSRSPAPPVLHKSSLEHARGPVSFLNPTRGQLRPPPREMSSSHGDAVKAHAAGHEQATAAALLTKLLQPDDDLDGVRFLWRSRDNRKGRHPLRVQRRPHSQVAAPRRSSHPREVLRGIVRTFTQFPVWDISWLVAFIFTCGSVVWVVNLGFLAGAAQLLGATVFGVAGVTALPGVAGRLTPQWRLNAAYWIPQVVGGCGFIASGLLYMLETQERWWKPAPRLLGWHIAFWNLIGAFGFTLCGALGMAYGSSGAQYQAALATFWGSWAFLIGSYLQLYESLNKHPVEEVKATAVERAPP
;
A
#
# COMPACT_ATOMS: atom_id res chain seq x y z
N MET A 1 21.79 -50.84 -8.37
CA MET A 1 20.62 -50.12 -8.91
C MET A 1 20.79 -48.63 -8.61
N ARG A 2 20.94 -47.80 -9.65
CA ARG A 2 21.11 -46.33 -9.51
C ARG A 2 19.76 -45.65 -9.24
N PRO A 3 19.67 -44.62 -8.38
CA PRO A 3 18.42 -43.88 -8.19
C PRO A 3 18.16 -42.95 -9.39
N ARG A 4 16.93 -43.02 -9.92
CA ARG A 4 16.42 -42.11 -10.96
C ARG A 4 16.20 -40.72 -10.34
N GLY A 5 17.00 -39.74 -10.74
CA GLY A 5 16.71 -38.33 -10.50
C GLY A 5 15.53 -37.89 -11.35
N SER A 6 14.49 -37.36 -10.70
CA SER A 6 13.36 -36.72 -11.36
C SER A 6 13.79 -35.34 -11.88
N ASP A 7 14.19 -35.30 -13.15
CA ASP A 7 14.42 -34.08 -13.92
C ASP A 7 13.10 -33.30 -14.03
N SER A 8 12.86 -32.37 -13.10
CA SER A 8 11.79 -31.37 -13.18
C SER A 8 12.17 -30.27 -14.19
N ARG A 9 12.30 -30.64 -15.46
CA ARG A 9 12.43 -29.67 -16.54
C ARG A 9 11.06 -29.04 -16.79
N SER A 10 10.89 -27.81 -16.31
CA SER A 10 9.82 -26.95 -16.81
C SER A 10 9.94 -26.87 -18.35
N PRO A 11 8.89 -27.20 -19.13
CA PRO A 11 8.99 -27.18 -20.57
C PRO A 11 9.10 -25.73 -21.04
N ALA A 12 10.31 -25.29 -21.38
CA ALA A 12 10.49 -24.07 -22.15
C ALA A 12 9.73 -24.24 -23.48
N PRO A 13 9.05 -23.21 -24.00
CA PRO A 13 8.41 -23.29 -25.30
C PRO A 13 9.44 -23.74 -26.35
N PRO A 14 9.04 -24.60 -27.31
CA PRO A 14 9.95 -25.25 -28.27
C PRO A 14 10.79 -24.26 -29.11
N VAL A 15 10.40 -22.99 -29.15
CA VAL A 15 11.06 -21.90 -29.86
C VAL A 15 12.39 -21.48 -29.21
N LEU A 16 12.52 -21.57 -27.88
CA LEU A 16 13.75 -21.16 -27.17
C LEU A 16 14.90 -22.18 -27.34
N HIS A 17 14.57 -23.43 -27.65
CA HIS A 17 15.56 -24.51 -27.77
C HIS A 17 16.46 -24.37 -29.00
N LYS A 18 16.07 -23.53 -29.97
CA LYS A 18 16.84 -23.22 -31.19
C LYS A 18 17.36 -21.78 -31.25
N SER A 19 17.11 -20.94 -30.25
CA SER A 19 17.55 -19.53 -30.23
C SER A 19 18.97 -19.36 -29.70
N SER A 20 19.82 -18.59 -30.40
CA SER A 20 21.20 -18.30 -29.97
C SER A 20 21.25 -17.10 -29.01
N LEU A 21 22.04 -17.23 -27.95
CA LEU A 21 22.26 -16.17 -26.96
C LEU A 21 23.35 -15.23 -27.45
N GLU A 22 22.98 -14.01 -27.84
CA GLU A 22 23.91 -13.01 -28.38
C GLU A 22 24.63 -12.25 -27.25
N HIS A 23 23.93 -11.99 -26.14
CA HIS A 23 24.49 -11.14 -25.09
C HIS A 23 23.88 -11.43 -23.72
N ALA A 24 24.71 -11.88 -22.78
CA ALA A 24 24.35 -12.05 -21.37
C ALA A 24 24.97 -10.91 -20.53
N ARG A 25 24.18 -10.28 -19.67
CA ARG A 25 24.65 -9.27 -18.71
C ARG A 25 24.03 -9.50 -17.33
N GLY A 26 24.84 -9.34 -16.30
CA GLY A 26 24.43 -9.28 -14.90
C GLY A 26 24.77 -7.91 -14.28
N PRO A 27 24.13 -7.54 -13.17
CA PRO A 27 24.48 -6.33 -12.41
C PRO A 27 25.87 -6.43 -11.77
N VAL A 28 26.37 -7.65 -11.58
CA VAL A 28 27.65 -7.95 -10.96
C VAL A 28 28.35 -8.97 -11.85
N SER A 29 29.61 -8.72 -12.22
CA SER A 29 30.35 -9.51 -13.21
C SER A 29 30.74 -10.92 -12.75
N PHE A 30 30.87 -11.14 -11.44
CA PHE A 30 31.21 -12.46 -10.88
C PHE A 30 29.99 -13.35 -10.57
N LEU A 31 28.77 -12.81 -10.67
CA LEU A 31 27.54 -13.57 -10.49
C LEU A 31 26.98 -14.02 -11.83
N ASN A 32 26.16 -15.07 -11.80
CA ASN A 32 25.45 -15.53 -12.99
C ASN A 32 24.66 -14.37 -13.65
N PRO A 33 24.76 -14.21 -14.97
CA PRO A 33 24.11 -13.12 -15.68
C PRO A 33 22.59 -13.21 -15.52
N THR A 34 21.95 -12.09 -15.21
CA THR A 34 20.51 -12.03 -14.91
C THR A 34 19.66 -11.64 -16.12
N ARG A 35 20.28 -11.26 -17.23
CA ARG A 35 19.62 -10.84 -18.48
C ARG A 35 20.35 -11.44 -19.69
N GLY A 36 19.59 -11.84 -20.70
CA GLY A 36 20.09 -12.38 -21.97
C GLY A 36 19.29 -11.82 -23.15
N GLN A 37 19.93 -11.54 -24.28
CA GLN A 37 19.26 -11.29 -25.55
C GLN A 37 19.38 -12.53 -26.43
N LEU A 38 18.24 -13.07 -26.85
CA LEU A 38 18.16 -14.26 -27.69
C LEU A 38 17.70 -13.84 -29.09
N ARG A 39 18.42 -14.30 -30.11
CA ARG A 39 18.01 -14.15 -31.50
C ARG A 39 17.05 -15.29 -31.87
N PRO A 40 15.94 -15.02 -32.57
CA PRO A 40 15.11 -16.10 -33.10
C PRO A 40 15.92 -17.00 -34.05
N PRO A 41 15.66 -18.32 -34.08
CA PRO A 41 16.36 -19.24 -34.97
C PRO A 41 16.21 -18.85 -36.45
N PRO A 42 17.25 -19.02 -37.29
CA PRO A 42 17.10 -18.98 -38.74
C PRO A 42 16.11 -20.06 -39.17
N ARG A 43 15.28 -19.74 -40.18
CA ARG A 43 14.30 -20.65 -40.75
C ARG A 43 15.02 -21.83 -41.43
N GLU A 44 15.16 -22.96 -40.74
CA GLU A 44 15.43 -24.22 -41.43
C GLU A 44 14.20 -24.53 -42.29
N MET A 45 14.40 -24.55 -43.59
CA MET A 45 13.40 -24.95 -44.57
C MET A 45 13.27 -26.48 -44.50
N SER A 46 12.69 -27.01 -43.42
CA SER A 46 12.45 -28.45 -43.31
C SER A 46 11.19 -28.79 -44.11
N SER A 47 11.42 -29.48 -45.21
CA SER A 47 10.43 -30.22 -45.98
C SER A 47 9.57 -31.13 -45.10
N SER A 48 8.27 -31.07 -45.37
CA SER A 48 7.23 -32.10 -45.28
C SER A 48 7.19 -33.10 -44.10
N HIS A 49 5.99 -33.14 -43.50
CA HIS A 49 5.31 -34.32 -42.93
C HIS A 49 5.96 -35.04 -41.73
N GLY A 50 5.41 -34.79 -40.53
CA GLY A 50 5.62 -35.70 -39.40
C GLY A 50 4.96 -35.30 -38.08
N ASP A 51 4.91 -34.01 -37.72
CA ASP A 51 4.72 -33.63 -36.31
C ASP A 51 3.31 -33.16 -35.91
N ALA A 52 2.28 -33.53 -36.67
CA ALA A 52 0.90 -33.19 -36.33
C ALA A 52 0.35 -33.91 -35.08
N VAL A 53 1.04 -34.92 -34.55
CA VAL A 53 0.48 -35.81 -33.51
C VAL A 53 0.84 -35.40 -32.07
N LYS A 54 1.80 -34.49 -31.83
CA LYS A 54 2.22 -34.14 -30.45
C LYS A 54 1.66 -32.84 -29.87
N ALA A 55 0.91 -32.05 -30.64
CA ALA A 55 0.42 -30.74 -30.20
C ALA A 55 -0.82 -30.78 -29.29
N HIS A 56 -1.39 -31.96 -29.00
CA HIS A 56 -2.66 -32.08 -28.29
C HIS A 56 -2.55 -32.00 -26.74
N ALA A 57 -1.35 -31.83 -26.18
CA ALA A 57 -1.10 -31.94 -24.73
C ALA A 57 -0.61 -30.66 -24.02
N ALA A 58 -0.46 -29.53 -24.71
CA ALA A 58 -0.06 -28.26 -24.09
C ALA A 58 -1.26 -27.30 -24.04
N GLY A 59 -1.57 -26.79 -22.85
CA GLY A 59 -2.77 -26.00 -22.57
C GLY A 59 -3.02 -24.85 -23.56
N HIS A 60 -4.31 -24.57 -23.78
CA HIS A 60 -4.85 -23.58 -24.72
C HIS A 60 -4.13 -22.21 -24.72
N GLU A 61 -3.58 -21.80 -23.58
CA GLU A 61 -2.91 -20.50 -23.42
C GLU A 61 -1.50 -20.45 -24.06
N GLN A 62 -0.74 -21.55 -24.03
CA GLN A 62 0.57 -21.64 -24.70
C GLN A 62 0.44 -21.75 -26.22
N ALA A 63 -0.62 -22.41 -26.70
CA ALA A 63 -0.94 -22.49 -28.12
C ALA A 63 -1.30 -21.10 -28.70
N THR A 64 -2.04 -20.27 -27.96
CA THR A 64 -2.38 -18.89 -28.41
C THR A 64 -1.17 -17.95 -28.42
N ALA A 65 -0.26 -18.06 -27.45
CA ALA A 65 0.97 -17.28 -27.43
C ALA A 65 1.90 -17.66 -28.59
N ALA A 66 2.06 -18.96 -28.87
CA ALA A 66 2.83 -19.44 -30.02
C ALA A 66 2.19 -18.98 -31.34
N ALA A 67 0.87 -19.09 -31.49
CA ALA A 67 0.15 -18.66 -32.69
C ALA A 67 0.19 -17.15 -32.92
N LEU A 68 0.08 -16.33 -31.85
CA LEU A 68 0.26 -14.88 -31.93
C LEU A 68 1.69 -14.51 -32.31
N LEU A 69 2.68 -15.25 -31.81
CA LEU A 69 4.09 -15.04 -32.12
C LEU A 69 4.40 -15.44 -33.57
N THR A 70 3.77 -16.50 -34.10
CA THR A 70 3.80 -16.86 -35.52
C THR A 70 3.13 -15.80 -36.40
N LYS A 71 2.03 -15.20 -35.94
CA LYS A 71 1.35 -14.09 -36.64
C LYS A 71 2.19 -12.81 -36.66
N LEU A 72 2.88 -12.49 -35.56
CA LEU A 72 3.78 -11.33 -35.46
C LEU A 72 5.11 -11.52 -36.20
N LEU A 73 5.41 -12.76 -36.63
CA LEU A 73 6.57 -13.13 -37.46
C LEU A 73 6.22 -13.24 -38.95
N GLN A 74 5.01 -12.85 -39.38
CA GLN A 74 4.69 -12.76 -40.80
C GLN A 74 5.52 -11.65 -41.45
N PRO A 75 6.12 -11.91 -42.64
CA PRO A 75 6.93 -10.92 -43.33
C PRO A 75 6.00 -9.98 -44.09
N ASP A 76 5.43 -9.01 -43.39
CA ASP A 76 5.12 -7.73 -44.00
C ASP A 76 6.18 -6.75 -43.53
N ASP A 77 6.76 -6.05 -44.49
CA ASP A 77 7.92 -5.18 -44.38
C ASP A 77 7.86 -4.23 -43.15
N ASP A 78 9.03 -4.01 -42.54
CA ASP A 78 9.36 -2.91 -41.60
C ASP A 78 9.52 -3.22 -40.08
N LEU A 79 9.76 -4.48 -39.69
CA LEU A 79 10.13 -4.86 -38.30
C LEU A 79 11.49 -5.58 -38.20
N ASP A 80 12.56 -4.93 -38.65
CA ASP A 80 13.93 -5.32 -38.30
C ASP A 80 14.19 -5.13 -36.79
N GLY A 81 14.24 -6.22 -36.02
CA GLY A 81 14.81 -6.22 -34.67
C GLY A 81 13.93 -6.69 -33.51
N VAL A 82 12.99 -7.63 -33.75
CA VAL A 82 12.31 -8.34 -32.66
C VAL A 82 13.31 -9.28 -31.97
N ARG A 83 13.82 -8.89 -30.79
CA ARG A 83 14.72 -9.72 -29.96
C ARG A 83 13.97 -10.28 -28.76
N PHE A 84 14.19 -11.55 -28.44
CA PHE A 84 13.69 -12.15 -27.21
C PHE A 84 14.53 -11.65 -26.03
N LEU A 85 13.88 -11.03 -25.05
CA LEU A 85 14.55 -10.60 -23.83
C LEU A 85 14.39 -11.69 -22.77
N TRP A 86 15.46 -12.41 -22.50
CA TRP A 86 15.53 -13.33 -21.38
C TRP A 86 15.91 -12.56 -20.11
N ARG A 87 15.18 -12.79 -19.02
CA ARG A 87 15.54 -12.32 -17.67
C ARG A 87 15.31 -13.47 -16.70
N SER A 88 16.24 -13.68 -15.78
CA SER A 88 16.17 -14.78 -14.80
C SER A 88 14.84 -14.78 -14.01
N ARG A 89 14.41 -13.59 -13.55
CA ARG A 89 13.12 -13.40 -12.86
C ARG A 89 11.91 -13.77 -13.73
N ASP A 90 11.91 -13.35 -14.99
CA ASP A 90 10.77 -13.57 -15.90
C ASP A 90 10.72 -15.03 -16.35
N ASN A 91 11.88 -15.68 -16.52
CA ASN A 91 12.01 -17.10 -16.82
C ASN A 91 11.47 -18.00 -15.69
N ARG A 92 11.75 -17.68 -14.42
CA ARG A 92 11.14 -18.38 -13.27
C ARG A 92 9.61 -18.29 -13.26
N LYS A 93 9.05 -17.27 -13.90
CA LYS A 93 7.60 -17.02 -13.98
C LYS A 93 7.00 -17.39 -15.34
N GLY A 94 7.76 -18.04 -16.23
CA GLY A 94 7.30 -18.40 -17.58
C GLY A 94 6.99 -17.20 -18.49
N ARG A 95 7.49 -16.00 -18.16
CA ARG A 95 7.27 -14.78 -18.93
C ARG A 95 8.44 -14.54 -19.88
N HIS A 96 8.15 -14.35 -21.17
CA HIS A 96 9.17 -14.10 -22.20
C HIS A 96 8.87 -12.77 -22.90
N PRO A 97 9.33 -11.64 -22.34
CA PRO A 97 9.07 -10.33 -22.93
C PRO A 97 9.81 -10.17 -24.27
N LEU A 98 9.10 -9.66 -25.27
CA LEU A 98 9.66 -9.31 -26.58
C LEU A 98 10.18 -7.87 -26.53
N ARG A 99 11.40 -7.64 -27.04
CA ARG A 99 11.95 -6.30 -27.23
C ARG A 99 11.86 -5.96 -28.72
N VAL A 100 10.95 -5.07 -29.06
CA VAL A 100 10.77 -4.55 -30.43
C VAL A 100 11.54 -3.24 -30.56
N GLN A 101 12.44 -3.14 -31.54
CA GLN A 101 13.14 -1.91 -31.89
C GLN A 101 12.31 -1.20 -32.97
N ARG A 102 11.78 0.00 -32.68
CA ARG A 102 10.86 0.74 -33.57
C ARG A 102 11.67 1.62 -34.52
N ARG A 103 11.49 1.49 -35.84
CA ARG A 103 11.96 2.50 -36.81
C ARG A 103 10.98 3.69 -36.80
N PRO A 104 11.47 4.94 -36.97
CA PRO A 104 10.63 6.13 -36.86
C PRO A 104 9.55 6.29 -37.94
N HIS A 105 9.50 5.45 -38.99
CA HIS A 105 8.56 5.58 -40.12
C HIS A 105 7.69 4.34 -40.40
N SER A 106 7.63 3.35 -39.51
CA SER A 106 6.82 2.13 -39.73
C SER A 106 5.40 2.24 -39.18
N GLN A 107 4.37 2.03 -40.02
CA GLN A 107 2.94 2.11 -39.70
C GLN A 107 2.37 0.85 -39.01
N VAL A 108 3.21 -0.07 -38.52
CA VAL A 108 2.74 -1.30 -37.87
C VAL A 108 2.45 -1.04 -36.38
N ALA A 109 1.20 -1.28 -35.96
CA ALA A 109 0.74 -1.11 -34.58
C ALA A 109 1.36 -2.17 -33.64
N ALA A 110 2.55 -1.88 -33.12
CA ALA A 110 3.24 -2.74 -32.16
C ALA A 110 2.39 -2.98 -30.88
N PRO A 111 2.49 -4.18 -30.26
CA PRO A 111 1.78 -4.48 -29.02
C PRO A 111 2.14 -3.51 -27.89
N ARG A 112 1.12 -3.11 -27.12
CA ARG A 112 1.19 -2.03 -26.12
C ARG A 112 2.16 -2.37 -24.99
N ARG A 113 2.91 -1.37 -24.51
CA ARG A 113 3.84 -1.53 -23.37
C ARG A 113 3.08 -1.99 -22.12
N SER A 114 3.66 -2.97 -21.41
CA SER A 114 3.11 -3.52 -20.16
C SER A 114 3.02 -2.51 -19.00
N SER A 115 3.65 -1.35 -19.12
CA SER A 115 3.55 -0.22 -18.18
C SER A 115 2.42 0.76 -18.52
N HIS A 116 1.65 0.53 -19.59
CA HIS A 116 0.51 1.36 -19.93
C HIS A 116 -0.63 1.16 -18.90
N PRO A 117 -1.27 2.22 -18.38
CA PRO A 117 -2.25 2.12 -17.28
C PRO A 117 -3.42 1.16 -17.57
N ARG A 118 -3.85 1.05 -18.84
CA ARG A 118 -4.88 0.07 -19.24
C ARG A 118 -4.44 -1.39 -19.09
N GLU A 119 -3.17 -1.71 -19.35
CA GLU A 119 -2.64 -3.08 -19.18
C GLU A 119 -2.40 -3.39 -17.70
N VAL A 120 -2.02 -2.39 -16.91
CA VAL A 120 -1.96 -2.50 -15.44
C VAL A 120 -3.35 -2.79 -14.88
N LEU A 121 -4.36 -2.02 -15.27
CA LEU A 121 -5.75 -2.23 -14.85
C LEU A 121 -6.25 -3.61 -15.27
N ARG A 122 -5.96 -4.04 -16.51
CA ARG A 122 -6.28 -5.39 -16.98
C ARG A 122 -5.58 -6.48 -16.15
N GLY A 123 -4.34 -6.24 -15.72
CA GLY A 123 -3.61 -7.09 -14.80
C GLY A 123 -4.27 -7.18 -13.42
N ILE A 124 -4.71 -6.05 -12.85
CA ILE A 124 -5.45 -5.99 -11.59
C ILE A 124 -6.76 -6.78 -11.70
N VAL A 125 -7.55 -6.55 -12.75
CA VAL A 125 -8.82 -7.28 -12.97
C VAL A 125 -8.54 -8.78 -13.07
N ARG A 126 -7.55 -9.21 -13.85
CA ARG A 126 -7.17 -10.63 -13.94
C ARG A 126 -6.71 -11.22 -12.60
N THR A 127 -6.09 -10.40 -11.74
CA THR A 127 -5.66 -10.82 -10.40
C THR A 127 -6.85 -11.17 -9.52
N PHE A 128 -7.98 -10.48 -9.68
CA PHE A 128 -9.23 -10.74 -8.97
C PHE A 128 -10.14 -11.79 -9.63
N THR A 129 -9.92 -12.14 -10.91
CA THR A 129 -10.79 -13.11 -11.61
C THR A 129 -10.17 -14.49 -11.85
N GLN A 130 -8.84 -14.60 -11.91
CA GLN A 130 -8.16 -15.86 -12.28
C GLN A 130 -7.44 -16.58 -11.13
N PHE A 131 -7.58 -16.12 -9.88
CA PHE A 131 -7.07 -16.74 -8.63
C PHE A 131 -6.03 -17.88 -8.79
N PRO A 132 -4.79 -17.58 -9.25
CA PRO A 132 -3.77 -18.59 -9.47
C PRO A 132 -3.12 -18.97 -8.14
N VAL A 133 -3.82 -19.77 -7.33
CA VAL A 133 -3.37 -20.24 -5.99
C VAL A 133 -2.06 -21.02 -6.03
N TRP A 134 -1.62 -21.49 -7.20
CA TRP A 134 -0.38 -22.22 -7.40
C TRP A 134 0.86 -21.30 -7.55
N ASP A 135 0.68 -19.99 -7.78
CA ASP A 135 1.80 -19.03 -7.85
C ASP A 135 2.12 -18.49 -6.45
N ILE A 136 3.25 -18.92 -5.88
CA ILE A 136 3.75 -18.47 -4.57
C ILE A 136 3.88 -16.94 -4.51
N SER A 137 4.27 -16.28 -5.61
CA SER A 137 4.34 -14.81 -5.64
C SER A 137 2.97 -14.15 -5.54
N TRP A 138 1.94 -14.77 -6.14
CA TRP A 138 0.57 -14.29 -6.06
C TRP A 138 0.02 -14.46 -4.64
N LEU A 139 0.22 -15.62 -4.02
CA LEU A 139 -0.20 -15.87 -2.64
C LEU A 139 0.43 -14.89 -1.65
N VAL A 140 1.76 -14.70 -1.71
CA VAL A 140 2.46 -13.77 -0.83
C VAL A 140 1.96 -12.34 -1.02
N ALA A 141 1.84 -11.89 -2.27
CA ALA A 141 1.34 -10.55 -2.56
C ALA A 141 -0.12 -10.37 -2.10
N PHE A 142 -0.97 -11.37 -2.29
CA PHE A 142 -2.37 -11.33 -1.88
C PHE A 142 -2.52 -11.30 -0.36
N ILE A 143 -1.87 -12.21 0.38
CA ILE A 143 -1.90 -12.24 1.85
C ILE A 143 -1.32 -10.94 2.43
N PHE A 144 -0.21 -10.44 1.87
CA PHE A 144 0.38 -9.18 2.29
C PHE A 144 -0.55 -7.99 2.05
N THR A 145 -1.24 -7.96 0.89
CA THR A 145 -2.20 -6.91 0.55
C THR A 145 -3.43 -6.97 1.46
N CYS A 146 -4.02 -8.15 1.65
CA CYS A 146 -5.16 -8.35 2.55
C CYS A 146 -4.78 -8.02 4.01
N GLY A 147 -3.62 -8.48 4.48
CA GLY A 147 -3.11 -8.15 5.81
C GLY A 147 -2.89 -6.65 5.98
N SER A 148 -2.34 -5.97 4.97
CA SER A 148 -2.18 -4.51 4.98
C SER A 148 -3.52 -3.79 5.03
N VAL A 149 -4.53 -4.26 4.30
CA VAL A 149 -5.89 -3.70 4.32
C VAL A 149 -6.52 -3.87 5.70
N VAL A 150 -6.46 -5.07 6.28
CA VAL A 150 -6.95 -5.33 7.65
C VAL A 150 -6.26 -4.42 8.66
N TRP A 151 -4.95 -4.22 8.51
CA TRP A 151 -4.18 -3.36 9.40
C TRP A 151 -4.54 -1.88 9.26
N VAL A 152 -4.77 -1.39 8.03
CA VAL A 152 -5.22 -0.01 7.75
C VAL A 152 -6.65 0.24 8.26
N VAL A 153 -7.51 -0.79 8.24
CA VAL A 153 -8.89 -0.72 8.74
C VAL A 153 -8.96 -0.80 10.27
N ASN A 154 -7.88 -1.19 10.94
CA ASN A 154 -7.85 -1.24 12.39
C ASN A 154 -8.05 0.17 12.98
N LEU A 155 -9.04 0.32 13.85
CA LEU A 155 -9.42 1.60 14.45
C LEU A 155 -8.25 2.24 15.21
N GLY A 156 -7.45 1.48 15.94
CA GLY A 156 -6.29 2.02 16.68
C GLY A 156 -5.18 2.52 15.76
N PHE A 157 -4.99 1.87 14.61
CA PHE A 157 -4.06 2.38 13.60
C PHE A 157 -4.57 3.68 12.96
N LEU A 158 -5.86 3.72 12.60
CA LEU A 158 -6.47 4.91 12.01
C LEU A 158 -6.48 6.09 13.00
N ALA A 159 -6.76 5.82 14.28
CA ALA A 159 -6.67 6.80 15.36
C ALA A 159 -5.24 7.34 15.50
N GLY A 160 -4.25 6.46 15.57
CA GLY A 160 -2.83 6.85 15.64
C GLY A 160 -2.35 7.63 14.41
N ALA A 161 -2.81 7.26 13.21
CA ALA A 161 -2.51 7.98 11.98
C ALA A 161 -3.13 9.39 11.98
N ALA A 162 -4.39 9.52 12.39
CA ALA A 162 -5.05 10.81 12.56
C ALA A 162 -4.35 11.68 13.61
N GLN A 163 -3.95 11.09 14.75
CA GLN A 163 -3.16 11.74 15.79
C GLN A 163 -1.82 12.25 15.26
N LEU A 164 -1.09 11.43 14.51
CA LEU A 164 0.23 11.77 13.98
C LEU A 164 0.14 12.91 12.96
N LEU A 165 -0.81 12.84 12.03
CA LEU A 165 -1.06 13.91 11.06
C LEU A 165 -1.50 15.20 11.77
N GLY A 166 -2.45 15.08 12.72
CA GLY A 166 -2.92 16.17 13.55
C GLY A 166 -1.77 16.86 14.30
N ALA A 167 -0.94 16.07 15.00
CA ALA A 167 0.22 16.56 15.75
C ALA A 167 1.27 17.22 14.87
N THR A 168 1.52 16.67 13.68
CA THR A 168 2.50 17.23 12.74
C THR A 168 2.05 18.61 12.27
N VAL A 169 0.78 18.76 11.88
CA VAL A 169 0.23 20.05 11.43
C VAL A 169 0.11 21.02 12.60
N PHE A 170 -0.40 20.58 13.74
CA PHE A 170 -0.52 21.39 14.96
C PHE A 170 0.85 21.88 15.47
N GLY A 171 1.89 21.05 15.33
CA GLY A 171 3.25 21.39 15.71
C GLY A 171 3.78 22.64 14.99
N VAL A 172 3.32 22.91 13.77
CA VAL A 172 3.65 24.16 13.05
C VAL A 172 3.15 25.38 13.81
N ALA A 173 1.94 25.31 14.38
CA ALA A 173 1.41 26.37 15.23
C ALA A 173 2.23 26.51 16.53
N GLY A 174 2.70 25.41 17.10
CA GLY A 174 3.58 25.42 18.28
C GLY A 174 4.90 26.14 18.03
N VAL A 175 5.55 25.87 16.90
CA VAL A 175 6.82 26.53 16.52
C VAL A 175 6.61 28.01 16.20
N THR A 176 5.51 28.34 15.52
CA THR A 176 5.22 29.73 15.11
C THR A 176 4.76 30.61 16.27
N ALA A 177 4.23 30.03 17.35
CA ALA A 177 3.93 30.72 18.60
C ALA A 177 5.17 31.18 19.39
N LEU A 178 6.38 30.71 19.05
CA LEU A 178 7.58 31.13 19.77
C LEU A 178 7.79 32.65 19.64
N PRO A 179 8.15 33.37 20.72
CA PRO A 179 8.24 34.83 20.71
C PRO A 179 9.12 35.41 19.59
N GLY A 180 10.21 34.71 19.23
CA GLY A 180 11.13 35.12 18.15
C GLY A 180 10.60 34.90 16.72
N VAL A 181 9.61 34.01 16.54
CA VAL A 181 8.99 33.70 15.24
C VAL A 181 7.68 34.49 15.07
N ALA A 182 6.85 34.51 16.11
CA ALA A 182 5.55 35.20 16.11
C ALA A 182 5.69 36.69 15.76
N GLY A 183 6.70 37.37 16.32
CA GLY A 183 6.96 38.80 16.04
C GLY A 183 7.32 39.11 14.57
N ARG A 184 7.65 38.08 13.77
CA ARG A 184 7.98 38.22 12.34
C ARG A 184 6.80 37.87 11.41
N LEU A 185 5.66 37.46 11.97
CA LEU A 185 4.46 37.04 11.23
C LEU A 185 3.50 38.21 10.93
N THR A 186 4.04 39.39 10.66
CA THR A 186 3.29 40.52 10.10
C THR A 186 3.37 40.46 8.57
N PRO A 187 2.25 40.60 7.82
CA PRO A 187 0.89 40.99 8.22
C PRO A 187 -0.03 39.83 8.68
N GLN A 188 -1.22 40.14 9.21
CA GLN A 188 -2.19 39.20 9.81
C GLN A 188 -2.45 37.92 9.02
N TRP A 189 -2.51 37.99 7.69
CA TRP A 189 -2.73 36.79 6.86
C TRP A 189 -1.63 35.75 7.03
N ARG A 190 -0.40 36.19 7.30
CA ARG A 190 0.77 35.33 7.53
C ARG A 190 0.67 34.65 8.89
N LEU A 191 0.17 35.36 9.90
CA LEU A 191 -0.16 34.81 11.22
C LEU A 191 -1.31 33.79 11.12
N ASN A 192 -2.39 34.12 10.42
CA ASN A 192 -3.49 33.18 10.19
C ASN A 192 -3.03 31.91 9.47
N ALA A 193 -2.20 32.04 8.43
CA ALA A 193 -1.70 30.92 7.65
C ALA A 193 -0.68 30.04 8.40
N ALA A 194 0.19 30.64 9.21
CA ALA A 194 1.28 29.92 9.88
C ALA A 194 0.91 29.43 11.29
N TYR A 195 0.00 30.10 11.98
CA TYR A 195 -0.38 29.81 13.35
C TYR A 195 -1.81 29.26 13.47
N TRP A 196 -2.82 30.06 13.11
CA TRP A 196 -4.22 29.70 13.41
C TRP A 196 -4.77 28.56 12.55
N ILE A 197 -4.57 28.58 11.23
CA ILE A 197 -5.09 27.54 10.33
C ILE A 197 -4.48 26.16 10.65
N PRO A 198 -3.14 26.02 10.80
CA PRO A 198 -2.56 24.75 11.22
C PRO A 198 -3.07 24.27 12.58
N GLN A 199 -3.34 25.18 13.51
CA GLN A 199 -3.90 24.84 14.82
C GLN A 199 -5.30 24.21 14.69
N VAL A 200 -6.18 24.80 13.87
CA VAL A 200 -7.54 24.27 13.62
C VAL A 200 -7.47 22.93 12.89
N VAL A 201 -6.67 22.84 11.82
CA VAL A 201 -6.55 21.60 11.03
C VAL A 201 -5.95 20.47 11.87
N GLY A 202 -4.91 20.76 12.64
CA GLY A 202 -4.31 19.81 13.57
C GLY A 202 -5.28 19.38 14.67
N GLY A 203 -6.05 20.33 15.22
CA GLY A 203 -7.10 20.09 16.20
C GLY A 203 -8.22 19.17 15.68
N CYS A 204 -8.65 19.33 14.43
CA CYS A 204 -9.58 18.40 13.78
C CYS A 204 -9.02 16.97 13.70
N GLY A 205 -7.71 16.82 13.43
CA GLY A 205 -7.03 15.52 13.47
C GLY A 205 -7.06 14.89 14.87
N PHE A 206 -6.85 15.68 15.92
CA PHE A 206 -6.97 15.23 17.31
C PHE A 206 -8.42 14.88 17.70
N ILE A 207 -9.43 15.60 17.20
CA ILE A 207 -10.85 15.25 17.41
C ILE A 207 -11.15 13.89 16.78
N ALA A 208 -10.75 13.70 15.51
CA ALA A 208 -10.94 12.43 14.81
C ALA A 208 -10.24 11.26 15.53
N SER A 209 -8.99 11.47 15.94
CA SER A 209 -8.22 10.50 16.73
C SER A 209 -8.91 10.17 18.07
N GLY A 210 -9.32 11.17 18.84
CA GLY A 210 -9.99 10.99 20.12
C GLY A 210 -11.28 10.17 20.00
N LEU A 211 -12.11 10.47 18.97
CA LEU A 211 -13.32 9.70 18.69
C LEU A 211 -13.01 8.25 18.31
N LEU A 212 -11.99 8.01 17.48
CA LEU A 212 -11.61 6.66 17.06
C LEU A 212 -11.06 5.84 18.24
N TYR A 213 -10.23 6.43 19.11
CA TYR A 213 -9.76 5.75 20.33
C TYR A 213 -10.89 5.49 21.33
N MET A 214 -11.88 6.38 21.44
CA MET A 214 -13.09 6.12 22.23
C MET A 214 -13.91 4.96 21.62
N LEU A 215 -13.99 4.87 20.29
CA LEU A 215 -14.67 3.77 19.60
C LEU A 215 -13.93 2.44 19.72
N GLU A 216 -12.60 2.46 19.72
CA GLU A 216 -11.77 1.27 19.90
C GLU A 216 -11.93 0.66 21.31
N THR A 217 -12.15 1.49 22.33
CA THR A 217 -12.24 1.05 23.72
C THR A 217 -13.64 0.57 24.13
N GLN A 218 -14.69 0.86 23.36
CA GLN A 218 -16.06 0.49 23.71
C GLN A 218 -16.59 -0.71 22.91
N GLU A 219 -17.39 -1.57 23.54
CA GLU A 219 -17.96 -2.75 22.87
C GLU A 219 -18.90 -2.41 21.71
N ARG A 220 -19.64 -1.30 21.85
CA ARG A 220 -20.63 -0.84 20.87
C ARG A 220 -20.51 0.67 20.73
N TRP A 221 -20.63 1.18 19.51
CA TRP A 221 -20.45 2.61 19.21
C TRP A 221 -21.35 3.57 20.02
N TRP A 222 -22.48 3.08 20.56
CA TRP A 222 -23.44 3.87 21.34
C TRP A 222 -23.36 3.65 22.85
N LYS A 223 -22.53 2.70 23.33
CA LYS A 223 -22.42 2.37 24.76
C LYS A 223 -21.06 2.83 25.27
N PRO A 224 -20.95 4.03 25.87
CA PRO A 224 -19.69 4.49 26.42
C PRO A 224 -19.18 3.52 27.49
N ALA A 225 -17.86 3.38 27.58
CA ALA A 225 -17.20 2.46 28.50
C ALA A 225 -16.42 3.23 29.60
N PRO A 226 -17.11 3.96 30.51
CA PRO A 226 -16.46 4.81 31.52
C PRO A 226 -15.73 4.03 32.62
N ARG A 227 -15.69 2.69 32.53
CA ARG A 227 -14.90 1.85 33.45
C ARG A 227 -13.50 1.59 32.91
N LEU A 228 -13.28 1.83 31.63
CA LEU A 228 -12.01 1.57 30.98
C LEU A 228 -11.13 2.82 31.02
N LEU A 229 -9.88 2.63 31.43
CA LEU A 229 -8.90 3.71 31.51
C LEU A 229 -8.61 4.32 30.13
N GLY A 230 -8.42 3.48 29.11
CA GLY A 230 -8.24 3.90 27.71
C GLY A 230 -9.38 4.80 27.20
N TRP A 231 -10.62 4.55 27.64
CA TRP A 231 -11.77 5.39 27.26
C TRP A 231 -11.64 6.79 27.85
N HIS A 232 -11.22 6.92 29.11
CA HIS A 232 -11.00 8.22 29.74
C HIS A 232 -9.84 8.99 29.09
N ILE A 233 -8.75 8.31 28.73
CA ILE A 233 -7.63 8.94 28.02
C ILE A 233 -8.12 9.56 26.71
N ALA A 234 -8.85 8.78 25.91
CA ALA A 234 -9.40 9.22 24.65
C ALA A 234 -10.42 10.37 24.82
N PHE A 235 -11.28 10.29 25.84
CA PHE A 235 -12.28 11.30 26.16
C PHE A 235 -11.65 12.64 26.57
N TRP A 236 -10.68 12.64 27.47
CA TRP A 236 -10.00 13.88 27.90
C TRP A 236 -9.18 14.50 26.76
N ASN A 237 -8.52 13.67 25.94
CA ASN A 237 -7.85 14.14 24.73
C ASN A 237 -8.83 14.72 23.70
N LEU A 238 -10.04 14.15 23.57
CA LEU A 238 -11.10 14.68 22.70
C LEU A 238 -11.57 16.06 23.17
N ILE A 239 -11.83 16.22 24.48
CA ILE A 239 -12.15 17.51 25.09
C ILE A 239 -11.01 18.50 24.78
N GLY A 240 -9.77 18.14 25.08
CA GLY A 240 -8.60 18.98 24.77
C GLY A 240 -8.55 19.42 23.31
N ALA A 241 -8.82 18.49 22.39
CA ALA A 241 -8.84 18.74 20.96
C ALA A 241 -9.92 19.76 20.55
N PHE A 242 -11.12 19.68 21.11
CA PHE A 242 -12.15 20.69 20.91
C PHE A 242 -11.71 22.08 21.41
N GLY A 243 -11.07 22.16 22.57
CA GLY A 243 -10.62 23.43 23.14
C GLY A 243 -9.58 24.12 22.26
N PHE A 244 -8.58 23.37 21.78
CA PHE A 244 -7.57 23.90 20.88
C PHE A 244 -8.07 24.23 19.47
N THR A 245 -9.02 23.44 18.96
CA THR A 245 -9.69 23.74 17.67
C THR A 245 -10.51 25.03 17.78
N LEU A 246 -11.28 25.18 18.86
CA LEU A 246 -12.10 26.36 19.12
C LEU A 246 -11.23 27.61 19.35
N CYS A 247 -10.15 27.49 20.12
CA CYS A 247 -9.14 28.53 20.27
C CYS A 247 -8.63 29.00 18.91
N GLY A 248 -8.21 28.06 18.05
CA GLY A 248 -7.70 28.39 16.72
C GLY A 248 -8.73 29.10 15.85
N ALA A 249 -9.97 28.63 15.89
CA ALA A 249 -11.08 29.20 15.12
C ALA A 249 -11.41 30.63 15.56
N LEU A 250 -11.50 30.87 16.87
CA LEU A 250 -11.81 32.18 17.45
C LEU A 250 -10.64 33.15 17.37
N GLY A 251 -9.41 32.65 17.43
CA GLY A 251 -8.18 33.44 17.32
C GLY A 251 -8.04 34.21 16.01
N MET A 252 -8.60 33.67 14.92
CA MET A 252 -8.65 34.34 13.62
C MET A 252 -9.53 35.61 13.63
N ALA A 253 -10.49 35.71 14.55
CA ALA A 253 -11.34 36.89 14.75
C ALA A 253 -10.66 37.91 15.68
N TYR A 254 -9.44 38.34 15.33
CA TYR A 254 -8.60 39.25 16.12
C TYR A 254 -9.25 40.62 16.45
N GLY A 255 -10.24 41.05 15.67
CA GLY A 255 -10.95 42.32 15.87
C GLY A 255 -12.01 42.34 16.98
N SER A 256 -12.31 41.20 17.63
CA SER A 256 -13.34 41.13 18.68
C SER A 256 -12.73 40.73 20.02
N SER A 257 -12.86 41.60 21.03
CA SER A 257 -12.40 41.34 22.40
C SER A 257 -13.08 40.11 23.00
N GLY A 258 -14.37 39.90 22.71
CA GLY A 258 -15.11 38.71 23.13
C GLY A 258 -14.56 37.42 22.52
N ALA A 259 -14.20 37.44 21.23
CA ALA A 259 -13.60 36.28 20.57
C ALA A 259 -12.23 35.93 21.15
N GLN A 260 -11.40 36.94 21.45
CA GLN A 260 -10.09 36.73 22.09
C GLN A 260 -10.23 36.17 23.51
N TYR A 261 -11.19 36.65 24.29
CA TYR A 261 -11.47 36.11 25.63
C TYR A 261 -11.91 34.64 25.57
N GLN A 262 -12.85 34.32 24.66
CA GLN A 262 -13.31 32.95 24.47
C GLN A 262 -12.20 32.04 23.92
N ALA A 263 -11.33 32.55 23.04
CA ALA A 263 -10.17 31.81 22.56
C ALA A 263 -9.21 31.47 23.71
N ALA A 264 -8.92 32.41 24.60
CA ALA A 264 -8.06 32.19 25.77
C ALA A 264 -8.68 31.19 26.76
N LEU A 265 -10.00 31.30 27.01
CA LEU A 265 -10.72 30.34 27.84
C LEU A 265 -10.66 28.93 27.23
N ALA A 266 -10.85 28.83 25.90
CA ALA A 266 -10.76 27.60 25.14
C ALA A 266 -9.38 26.95 25.21
N THR A 267 -8.31 27.74 25.09
CA THR A 267 -6.95 27.27 25.33
C THR A 267 -6.79 26.75 26.75
N PHE A 268 -7.27 27.49 27.74
CA PHE A 268 -7.09 27.14 29.15
C PHE A 268 -7.70 25.77 29.48
N TRP A 269 -9.00 25.57 29.25
CA TRP A 269 -9.62 24.28 29.56
C TRP A 269 -9.15 23.17 28.62
N GLY A 270 -8.81 23.49 27.36
CA GLY A 270 -8.23 22.54 26.42
C GLY A 270 -6.87 21.99 26.88
N SER A 271 -6.01 22.86 27.40
CA SER A 271 -4.72 22.47 28.00
C SER A 271 -4.89 21.59 29.23
N TRP A 272 -5.83 21.91 30.13
CA TRP A 272 -6.11 21.08 31.30
C TRP A 272 -6.63 19.69 30.91
N ALA A 273 -7.50 19.59 29.92
CA ALA A 273 -8.00 18.32 29.44
C ALA A 273 -6.88 17.44 28.84
N PHE A 274 -6.01 18.00 27.99
CA PHE A 274 -4.84 17.27 27.48
C PHE A 274 -3.85 16.88 28.58
N LEU A 275 -3.68 17.70 29.61
CA LEU A 275 -2.84 17.37 30.76
C LEU A 275 -3.39 16.16 31.53
N ILE A 276 -4.70 16.14 31.80
CA ILE A 276 -5.37 15.00 32.46
C ILE A 276 -5.22 13.74 31.59
N GLY A 277 -5.51 13.83 30.29
CA GLY A 277 -5.36 12.72 29.36
C GLY A 277 -3.94 12.16 29.32
N SER A 278 -2.93 13.04 29.28
CA SER A 278 -1.51 12.65 29.30
C SER A 278 -1.12 11.94 30.59
N TYR A 279 -1.63 12.39 31.74
CA TYR A 279 -1.35 11.77 33.03
C TYR A 279 -2.00 10.38 33.15
N LEU A 280 -3.23 10.23 32.68
CA LEU A 280 -3.91 8.94 32.61
C LEU A 280 -3.19 7.97 31.66
N GLN A 281 -2.69 8.47 30.52
CA GLN A 281 -1.93 7.67 29.56
C GLN A 281 -0.59 7.20 30.14
N LEU A 282 0.08 8.05 30.93
CA LEU A 282 1.26 7.64 31.69
C LEU A 282 0.93 6.54 32.69
N TYR A 283 -0.18 6.68 33.43
CA TYR A 283 -0.64 5.66 34.38
C TYR A 283 -0.96 4.33 33.69
N GLU A 284 -1.65 4.35 32.55
CA GLU A 284 -1.94 3.16 31.72
C GLU A 284 -0.64 2.46 31.27
N SER A 285 0.36 3.23 30.85
CA SER A 285 1.64 2.67 30.38
C SER A 285 2.41 1.89 31.46
N LEU A 286 2.16 2.19 32.74
CA LEU A 286 2.78 1.53 33.88
C LEU A 286 2.03 0.26 34.30
N ASN A 287 0.72 0.17 34.01
CA ASN A 287 -0.12 -0.95 34.42
C ASN A 287 -0.27 -1.99 33.30
N LYS A 288 0.66 -2.95 33.27
CA LYS A 288 0.70 -3.98 32.20
C LYS A 288 -0.37 -5.08 32.33
N HIS A 289 -0.97 -5.24 33.51
CA HIS A 289 -1.89 -6.34 33.80
C HIS A 289 -3.13 -5.84 34.56
N PRO A 290 -4.05 -5.10 33.90
CA PRO A 290 -5.33 -4.74 34.51
C PRO A 290 -6.18 -6.00 34.78
N VAL A 291 -6.77 -6.07 35.97
CA VAL A 291 -7.63 -7.19 36.39
C VAL A 291 -9.08 -6.80 36.15
N GLU A 292 -9.80 -7.61 35.37
CA GLU A 292 -11.26 -7.50 35.21
C GLU A 292 -11.96 -8.59 36.03
N GLU A 293 -12.84 -8.19 36.95
CA GLU A 293 -13.65 -9.12 37.72
C GLU A 293 -14.92 -9.48 36.93
N VAL A 294 -15.02 -10.73 36.48
CA VAL A 294 -16.26 -11.27 35.90
C VAL A 294 -17.15 -11.74 37.05
N LYS A 295 -18.35 -11.16 37.19
CA LYS A 295 -19.36 -11.70 38.11
C LYS A 295 -19.70 -13.12 37.66
N ALA A 296 -19.35 -14.12 38.46
CA ALA A 296 -19.74 -15.50 38.23
C ALA A 296 -21.28 -15.59 38.25
N THR A 297 -21.88 -15.83 37.10
CA THR A 297 -23.26 -16.31 37.03
C THR A 297 -23.30 -17.67 37.70
N ALA A 298 -24.09 -17.80 38.77
CA ALA A 298 -24.25 -19.02 39.52
C ALA A 298 -24.55 -20.18 38.55
N VAL A 299 -23.58 -21.08 38.39
CA VAL A 299 -23.80 -22.35 37.69
C VAL A 299 -24.80 -23.12 38.54
N GLU A 300 -26.03 -23.20 38.03
CA GLU A 300 -27.09 -24.05 38.55
C GLU A 300 -26.54 -25.48 38.66
N ARG A 301 -26.28 -25.91 39.90
CA ARG A 301 -25.89 -27.29 40.19
C ARG A 301 -27.09 -28.17 39.85
N ALA A 302 -26.99 -28.97 38.79
CA ALA A 302 -27.90 -30.09 38.59
C ALA A 302 -27.71 -31.11 39.74
N PRO A 303 -28.80 -31.58 40.39
CA PRO A 303 -28.71 -32.61 41.43
C PRO A 303 -28.35 -34.00 40.87
N PRO A 304 -27.84 -34.91 41.71
CA PRO A 304 -27.21 -36.18 41.31
C PRO A 304 -28.14 -37.20 40.66
#